data_AF-A0A2D8PRD4-F1
#
_entry.id   AF-A0A2D8PRD4-F1
#
_cell.length_a   1.000
_cell.length_b   1.000
_cell.length_c   1.000
_cell.angle_alpha   90.00
_cell.angle_beta   90.00
_cell.angle_gamma   90.00
#
_symmetry.space_group_name_H-M   'P 1'
#
loop_
_entity.id
_entity.type
_entity.pdbx_description
1 polymer ?
#
loop_
_entity_poly.entity_id
_entity_poly.type
_entity_poly.pdbx_seq_one_letter_code
_entity_poly.pdbx_strand_id
1 'polypeptide(L)'
;MSVIGAGHRSIPAPSRHTVLRFPEYLCELVPDSPGVRRFSAIYIDNQDPKKFRREAEGILLPIELRSLGDLRQHLSARSAADFEQGRTVELDGWILSQTEADSLTLATLYRMG
;
A
#
# COMPACT_ATOMS: atom_id res chain seq x y z
N MET A 1 -22.49 -48.40 21.55
CA MET A 1 -21.99 -47.09 22.01
C MET A 1 -21.53 -46.32 20.79
N SER A 2 -22.24 -45.26 20.41
CA SER A 2 -21.81 -44.33 19.35
C SER A 2 -21.14 -43.13 19.99
N VAL A 3 -19.93 -42.79 19.55
CA VAL A 3 -19.42 -41.41 19.58
C VAL A 3 -18.62 -41.18 18.30
N ILE A 4 -19.20 -40.39 17.42
CA ILE A 4 -18.55 -39.72 16.29
C ILE A 4 -17.76 -38.55 16.88
N GLY A 5 -16.48 -38.42 16.57
CA GLY A 5 -15.63 -37.38 17.17
C GLY A 5 -14.55 -36.89 16.22
N ALA A 6 -14.89 -35.83 15.49
CA ALA A 6 -14.01 -34.83 14.89
C ALA A 6 -12.89 -35.35 13.97
N GLY A 7 -13.20 -35.39 12.68
CA GLY A 7 -12.18 -35.30 11.64
C GLY A 7 -11.31 -34.06 11.90
N HIS A 8 -10.03 -34.30 12.16
CA HIS A 8 -8.99 -33.31 12.04
C HIS A 8 -9.03 -32.76 10.60
N ARG A 9 -9.77 -31.67 10.38
CA ARG A 9 -9.49 -30.77 9.26
C ARG A 9 -8.16 -30.12 9.61
N SER A 10 -7.09 -30.74 9.16
CA SER A 10 -5.79 -30.09 9.04
C SER A 10 -6.04 -28.79 8.28
N ILE A 11 -5.95 -27.67 9.00
CA ILE A 11 -5.89 -26.35 8.39
C ILE A 11 -4.68 -26.45 7.44
N PRO A 12 -4.84 -26.24 6.12
CA PRO A 12 -3.70 -26.28 5.24
C PRO A 12 -2.71 -25.23 5.74
N ALA A 13 -1.49 -25.69 6.04
CA ALA A 13 -0.38 -24.80 6.34
C ALA A 13 -0.31 -23.74 5.24
N PRO A 14 -0.11 -22.45 5.57
CA PRO A 14 -0.05 -21.39 4.57
C PRO A 14 1.01 -21.78 3.55
N SER A 15 0.54 -22.04 2.34
CA SER A 15 1.36 -22.56 1.26
C SER A 15 2.35 -21.48 0.86
N ARG A 16 3.63 -21.88 0.82
CA ARG A 16 4.74 -21.34 0.00
C ARG A 16 4.70 -19.83 -0.23
N HIS A 17 5.61 -19.12 0.44
CA HIS A 17 6.26 -17.87 0.02
C HIS A 17 5.85 -17.39 -1.38
N THR A 18 4.64 -16.84 -1.52
CA THR A 18 4.30 -16.15 -2.73
C THR A 18 5.00 -14.83 -2.53
N VAL A 19 6.14 -14.65 -3.22
CA VAL A 19 6.80 -13.34 -3.27
C VAL A 19 5.81 -12.45 -4.00
N LEU A 20 5.02 -11.79 -3.19
CA LEU A 20 4.00 -10.84 -3.57
C LEU A 20 4.70 -9.70 -4.30
N ARG A 21 4.39 -9.54 -5.59
CA ARG A 21 5.05 -8.55 -6.43
C ARG A 21 4.42 -7.19 -6.12
N PHE A 22 5.16 -6.34 -5.42
CA PHE A 22 4.82 -4.92 -5.34
C PHE A 22 4.93 -4.38 -6.77
N PRO A 23 3.79 -4.22 -7.45
CA PRO A 23 2.80 -3.19 -7.16
C PRO A 23 1.38 -3.65 -6.83
N GLU A 24 1.11 -4.95 -6.89
CA GLU A 24 -0.25 -5.51 -6.85
C GLU A 24 -0.94 -5.21 -5.51
N TYR A 25 -0.20 -5.32 -4.40
CA TYR A 25 -0.70 -5.06 -3.05
C TYR A 25 -1.09 -3.61 -2.80
N LEU A 26 -0.31 -2.68 -3.37
CA LEU A 26 -0.62 -1.26 -3.24
C LEU A 26 -1.92 -0.92 -3.98
N CYS A 27 -2.13 -1.54 -5.14
CA CYS A 27 -3.35 -1.42 -5.92
C CYS A 27 -4.56 -2.11 -5.24
N GLU A 28 -4.36 -3.09 -4.36
CA GLU A 28 -5.44 -3.66 -3.55
C GLU A 28 -5.84 -2.73 -2.38
N LEU A 29 -4.87 -2.02 -1.79
CA LEU A 29 -5.13 -1.12 -0.64
C LEU A 29 -5.71 0.23 -1.04
N VAL A 30 -5.27 0.78 -2.19
CA VAL A 30 -5.70 2.10 -2.64
C VAL A 30 -6.94 1.97 -3.51
N PRO A 31 -8.07 2.66 -3.22
CA PRO A 31 -9.22 2.60 -4.09
C PRO A 31 -8.94 3.27 -5.44
N ASP A 32 -9.37 2.65 -6.54
CA ASP A 32 -9.35 3.28 -7.86
C ASP A 32 -10.58 4.19 -8.03
N SER A 33 -10.47 5.43 -7.54
CA SER A 33 -11.54 6.41 -7.61
C SER A 33 -11.13 7.66 -8.40
N PRO A 34 -12.09 8.41 -8.99
CA PRO A 34 -11.80 9.69 -9.63
C PRO A 34 -11.06 10.68 -8.71
N GLY A 35 -11.38 10.69 -7.41
CA GLY A 35 -10.72 11.55 -6.42
C GLY A 35 -9.24 11.21 -6.27
N VAL A 36 -8.90 9.92 -6.17
CA VAL A 36 -7.50 9.46 -6.09
C VAL A 36 -6.74 9.80 -7.37
N ARG A 37 -7.33 9.57 -8.55
CA ARG A 37 -6.67 9.91 -9.83
C ARG A 37 -6.43 11.42 -9.96
N ARG A 38 -7.39 12.25 -9.58
CA ARG A 38 -7.26 13.71 -9.59
C ARG A 38 -6.19 14.17 -8.59
N PHE A 39 -6.21 13.62 -7.37
CA PHE A 39 -5.18 13.88 -6.36
C PHE A 39 -3.79 13.57 -6.92
N SER A 40 -3.59 12.36 -7.45
CA SER A 40 -2.31 11.91 -7.99
C SER A 40 -1.82 12.78 -9.15
N ALA A 41 -2.73 13.21 -10.04
CA ALA A 41 -2.39 14.11 -11.14
C ALA A 41 -1.85 15.46 -10.63
N ILE A 42 -2.47 16.05 -9.61
CA ILE A 42 -2.01 17.32 -9.02
C ILE A 42 -0.70 17.12 -8.25
N TYR A 43 -0.59 16.02 -7.50
CA TYR A 43 0.58 15.75 -6.66
C TYR A 43 1.87 15.56 -7.49
N ILE A 44 1.75 14.98 -8.69
CA ILE A 44 2.87 14.69 -9.59
C ILE A 44 3.07 15.72 -10.71
N ASP A 45 2.21 16.74 -10.81
CA ASP A 45 2.15 17.69 -11.95
C ASP A 45 3.50 18.33 -12.30
N ASN A 46 4.39 18.48 -11.31
CA ASN A 46 5.71 19.08 -11.46
C ASN A 46 6.88 18.09 -11.28
N GLN A 47 6.62 16.78 -11.36
CA GLN A 47 7.61 15.73 -11.12
C GLN A 47 7.71 14.78 -12.31
N ASP A 48 8.91 14.21 -12.54
CA ASP A 48 9.07 13.13 -13.51
C ASP A 48 8.43 11.84 -12.96
N PRO A 49 7.42 11.25 -13.63
CA PRO A 49 6.70 10.10 -13.10
C PRO A 49 7.55 8.85 -12.90
N LYS A 50 8.60 8.65 -13.71
CA LYS A 50 9.48 7.48 -13.60
C LYS A 50 10.42 7.63 -12.40
N LYS A 51 10.96 8.83 -12.20
CA LYS A 51 11.79 9.17 -11.05
C LYS A 51 10.99 9.05 -9.77
N PHE A 52 9.80 9.64 -9.72
CA PHE A 52 8.90 9.54 -8.58
C PHE A 52 8.59 8.07 -8.25
N ARG A 53 8.21 7.26 -9.26
CA ARG A 53 7.91 5.83 -9.06
C ARG A 53 9.06 5.11 -8.35
N ARG A 54 10.30 5.29 -8.83
CA ARG A 54 11.50 4.66 -8.24
C ARG A 54 11.79 5.12 -6.81
N GLU A 55 11.62 6.42 -6.52
CA GLU A 55 11.87 6.98 -5.19
C GLU A 55 10.80 6.52 -4.20
N ALA A 56 9.52 6.61 -4.56
CA ALA A 56 8.40 6.16 -3.75
C ALA A 56 8.47 4.65 -3.48
N GLU A 57 8.83 3.83 -4.48
CA GLU A 57 9.10 2.40 -4.29
C GLU A 57 10.15 2.16 -3.20
N GLY A 58 11.29 2.84 -3.27
CA GLY A 58 12.38 2.66 -2.29
C GLY A 58 12.03 3.12 -0.88
N ILE A 59 11.08 4.05 -0.74
CA ILE A 59 10.64 4.59 0.55
C ILE A 59 9.52 3.75 1.17
N LEU A 60 8.55 3.32 0.35
CA LEU A 60 7.33 2.64 0.80
C LEU A 60 7.50 1.13 0.99
N LEU A 61 8.55 0.55 0.40
CA LEU A 61 8.80 -0.88 0.48
C LEU A 61 9.81 -1.24 1.56
N PRO A 62 9.39 -1.93 2.64
CA PRO A 62 10.33 -2.65 3.47
C PRO A 62 10.82 -3.91 2.73
N ILE A 63 12.04 -4.34 3.07
CA ILE A 63 12.75 -5.45 2.43
C ILE A 63 12.00 -6.79 2.60
N GLU A 64 11.18 -6.94 3.63
CA GLU A 64 10.38 -8.14 3.88
C GLU A 64 8.90 -7.80 4.12
N LEU A 65 8.05 -8.04 3.12
CA LEU A 65 6.59 -8.09 3.28
C LEU A 65 6.12 -9.51 3.03
N ARG A 66 5.39 -10.10 3.98
CA ARG A 66 4.89 -11.49 3.88
C ARG A 66 3.39 -11.53 3.61
N SER A 67 2.68 -10.41 3.79
CA SER A 67 1.24 -10.32 3.58
C SER A 67 0.75 -8.89 3.26
N LEU A 68 -0.49 -8.78 2.77
CA LEU A 68 -1.23 -7.50 2.66
C LEU A 68 -1.38 -6.81 4.03
N GLY A 69 -1.55 -7.60 5.10
CA GLY A 69 -1.64 -7.10 6.47
C GLY A 69 -0.34 -6.41 6.90
N ASP A 70 0.80 -6.99 6.54
CA ASP A 70 2.12 -6.43 6.86
C ASP A 70 2.32 -5.10 6.13
N LEU A 71 1.94 -5.03 4.85
CA LEU A 71 2.04 -3.78 4.08
C LEU A 71 1.12 -2.71 4.69
N ARG A 72 -0.12 -3.06 5.02
CA ARG A 72 -1.06 -2.13 5.66
C ARG A 72 -0.53 -1.63 6.99
N GLN A 73 0.01 -2.52 7.83
CA GLN A 73 0.59 -2.14 9.12
C GLN A 73 1.82 -1.25 8.93
N HIS A 74 2.69 -1.58 7.98
CA HIS A 74 3.87 -0.78 7.64
C HIS A 74 3.50 0.63 7.20
N LEU A 75 2.61 0.77 6.21
CA LEU A 75 2.15 2.06 5.70
C LEU A 75 1.42 2.85 6.79
N SER A 76 0.63 2.21 7.64
CA SER A 76 -0.04 2.86 8.76
C SER A 76 0.95 3.41 9.80
N ALA A 77 1.99 2.65 10.15
CA ALA A 77 3.01 3.10 11.10
C ALA A 77 3.81 4.29 10.52
N ARG A 78 4.12 4.25 9.23
CA ARG A 78 4.79 5.36 8.53
C ARG A 78 3.92 6.61 8.43
N SER A 79 2.64 6.45 8.09
CA SER A 79 1.68 7.57 8.06
C SER A 79 1.60 8.26 9.43
N ALA A 80 1.52 7.48 10.52
CA ALA A 80 1.55 8.05 11.87
C ALA A 80 2.85 8.82 12.15
N ALA A 81 4.01 8.25 11.80
CA ALA A 81 5.30 8.90 11.99
C ALA A 81 5.44 10.19 11.15
N ASP A 82 4.85 10.23 9.95
CA ASP A 82 4.82 11.43 9.11
C ASP A 82 4.02 12.56 9.76
N PHE A 83 2.85 12.25 10.32
CA PHE A 83 2.07 13.25 11.06
C PHE A 83 2.83 13.78 12.29
N GLU A 84 3.43 12.89 13.08
CA GLU A 84 4.26 13.28 14.24
C GLU A 84 5.43 14.19 13.86
N GLN A 85 5.96 14.02 12.64
CA GLN A 85 7.11 14.77 12.13
C GLN A 85 6.69 15.98 11.28
N GLY A 86 5.39 16.26 11.14
CA GLY A 86 4.87 17.34 10.30
C GLY A 86 5.11 17.13 8.80
N ARG A 87 5.39 15.90 8.35
CA ARG A 87 5.51 15.53 6.93
C ARG A 87 4.12 15.29 6.33
N THR A 88 3.35 16.36 6.18
CA THR A 88 2.02 16.32 5.59
C THR A 88 1.99 16.99 4.23
N VAL A 89 1.03 16.57 3.40
CA VAL A 89 0.72 17.15 2.09
C VAL A 89 -0.69 17.70 2.18
N GLU A 90 -0.85 18.98 1.90
CA GLU A 90 -2.15 19.60 1.74
C GLU A 90 -2.46 19.77 0.24
N LEU A 91 -3.55 19.18 -0.23
CA LEU A 91 -3.93 19.21 -1.64
C LEU A 91 -5.45 19.16 -1.80
N ASP A 92 -6.02 20.13 -2.52
CA ASP A 92 -7.47 20.26 -2.76
C ASP A 92 -8.31 20.25 -1.46
N GLY A 93 -7.77 20.78 -0.35
CA GLY A 93 -8.42 20.81 0.97
C GLY A 93 -8.29 19.52 1.79
N TRP A 94 -7.54 18.53 1.30
CA TRP A 94 -7.21 17.30 2.02
C TRP A 94 -5.83 17.43 2.64
N ILE A 95 -5.69 17.00 3.89
CA ILE A 95 -4.40 16.84 4.56
C ILE A 95 -4.12 15.35 4.66
N LEU A 96 -3.03 14.92 4.03
CA LEU A 96 -2.55 13.54 4.05
C LEU A 96 -1.15 13.50 4.65
N SER A 97 -0.73 12.35 5.17
CA SER A 97 0.70 12.12 5.36
C SER A 97 1.41 12.04 4.01
N GLN A 98 2.71 12.30 3.98
CA GLN A 98 3.51 12.10 2.78
C GLN A 98 3.46 10.64 2.31
N THR A 99 3.53 9.67 3.23
CA THR A 99 3.36 8.24 2.93
C THR A 99 2.02 7.94 2.25
N GLU A 100 0.92 8.56 2.68
CA GLU A 100 -0.38 8.39 2.04
C GLU A 100 -0.39 8.98 0.63
N ALA A 101 0.09 10.22 0.47
CA ALA A 101 0.18 10.87 -0.83
C ALA A 101 1.02 10.05 -1.82
N ASP A 102 2.16 9.53 -1.37
CA ASP A 102 3.04 8.70 -2.16
C ASP A 102 2.37 7.37 -2.53
N SER A 103 1.71 6.72 -1.57
CA SER A 103 1.00 5.44 -1.78
C SER A 103 -0.12 5.58 -2.81
N LEU A 104 -0.94 6.63 -2.69
CA LEU A 104 -2.04 6.91 -3.62
C LEU A 104 -1.50 7.16 -5.04
N THR A 105 -0.47 7.98 -5.14
CA THR A 105 0.12 8.37 -6.43
C THR A 105 0.82 7.20 -7.09
N LEU A 106 1.59 6.42 -6.33
CA LEU A 106 2.27 5.25 -6.82
C LEU A 106 1.28 4.18 -7.31
N ALA A 107 0.20 3.92 -6.57
CA ALA A 107 -0.88 3.01 -7.00
C ALA A 107 -1.52 3.47 -8.32
N THR A 108 -1.81 4.77 -8.45
CA THR A 108 -2.35 5.34 -9.69
C THR A 108 -1.39 5.15 -10.86
N LEU A 109 -0.10 5.42 -10.67
CA LEU A 109 0.91 5.24 -11.72
C LEU A 109 1.01 3.79 -12.18
N TYR A 110 0.93 2.81 -11.29
CA TYR A 110 0.96 1.40 -11.68
C TYR A 110 -0.25 0.96 -12.51
N ARG A 111 -1.41 1.57 -12.26
CA ARG A 111 -2.62 1.29 -13.05
C ARG A 111 -2.56 1.89 -14.45
N MET A 112 -1.76 2.93 -14.65
CA MET A 112 -1.66 3.65 -15.92
C MET A 112 -0.62 3.07 -16.90
N GLY A 113 0.33 2.24 -16.42
CA GLY A 113 1.40 1.64 -17.24
C GLY A 113 2.68 2.46 -17.25
#